data_AF-A0A1Q7J9T3-F1
#
_entry.id   AF-A0A1Q7J9T3-F1
#
_cell.length_a   1.000
_cell.length_b   1.000
_cell.length_c   1.000
_cell.angle_alpha   90.00
_cell.angle_beta   90.00
_cell.angle_gamma   90.00
#
_symmetry.space_group_name_H-M   'P 1'
#
loop_
_entity.id
_entity.type
_entity.pdbx_description
1 polymer ?
#
loop_
_entity_poly.entity_id
_entity_poly.type
_entity_poly.pdbx_seq_one_letter_code
_entity_poly.pdbx_strand_id
1 'polypeptide(L)' 'MELEGSTLVIRRIHVKLSLECAPEQRETAQRVHGFYAQNCPVYRSIHPQIAVTTEVAFR' A
#
# COMPACT_ATOMS: atom_id res chain seq x y z
N MET A 1 -6.99 -13.37 -5.13
CA MET A 1 -8.45 -13.49 -5.14
C MET A 1 -8.84 -14.69 -4.31
N GLU A 2 -10.00 -14.65 -3.66
CA GLU A 2 -10.56 -15.74 -2.86
C GLU A 2 -12.04 -15.93 -3.20
N LEU A 3 -12.61 -17.09 -2.86
CA LEU A 3 -14.04 -17.35 -3.00
C LEU A 3 -14.76 -17.13 -1.66
N GLU A 4 -15.79 -16.29 -1.68
CA GLU A 4 -16.80 -16.21 -0.62
C GLU A 4 -18.12 -16.75 -1.17
N GLY A 5 -18.50 -17.96 -0.72
CA GLY A 5 -19.64 -18.68 -1.31
C GLY A 5 -19.41 -18.93 -2.80
N SER A 6 -20.22 -18.31 -3.65
CA SER A 6 -20.13 -18.38 -5.11
C SER A 6 -19.45 -17.16 -5.76
N THR A 7 -18.91 -16.23 -4.98
CA THR A 7 -18.39 -14.95 -5.46
C THR A 7 -16.88 -14.84 -5.27
N LEU A 8 -16.16 -14.41 -6.30
CA LEU A 8 -14.75 -14.06 -6.21
C LEU A 8 -14.57 -12.68 -5.59
N VAL A 9 -13.77 -12.60 -4.54
CA VAL A 9 -13.50 -11.38 -3.79
C VAL A 9 -12.01 -11.07 -3.70
N ILE A 10 -11.70 -9.78 -3.62
CA ILE A 10 -10.36 -9.29 -3.30
C ILE A 10 -10.25 -9.23 -1.78
N ARG A 11 -9.34 -10.03 -1.22
CA ARG A 11 -9.07 -10.02 0.23
C ARG A 11 -7.76 -9.34 0.59
N ARG A 12 -6.81 -9.37 -0.33
CA ARG A 12 -5.46 -8.85 -0.13
C ARG A 12 -4.99 -8.12 -1.38
N ILE A 13 -4.39 -6.97 -1.17
CA ILE A 13 -3.69 -6.19 -2.18
C ILE A 13 -2.28 -5.94 -1.65
N HIS A 14 -1.28 -6.14 -2.51
CA HIS A 14 0.09 -5.74 -2.24
C HIS A 14 0.51 -4.69 -3.25
N VAL A 15 0.93 -3.52 -2.78
CA VAL A 15 1.31 -2.38 -3.63
C VAL A 15 2.82 -2.23 -3.63
N LYS A 16 3.41 -2.19 -4.84
CA LYS A 16 4.83 -1.91 -5.05
C LYS A 16 5.01 -0.47 -5.52
N LEU A 17 5.47 0.40 -4.63
CA LEU A 17 5.77 1.80 -4.94
C LEU A 17 7.18 1.87 -5.54
N SER A 18 7.28 2.42 -6.74
CA SER A 18 8.57 2.78 -7.32
C SER A 18 8.73 4.29 -7.22
N LEU A 19 9.65 4.75 -6.39
CA LEU A 19 9.81 6.16 -6.05
C LEU A 19 11.15 6.69 -6.54
N GLU A 20 11.10 7.75 -7.33
CA GLU A 20 12.28 8.53 -7.73
C GLU A 20 12.39 9.75 -6.80
N CYS A 21 13.54 9.91 -6.16
CA CYS A 21 13.83 11.06 -5.32
C CYS A 21 15.35 11.24 -5.15
N ALA A 22 15.76 12.44 -4.74
CA ALA A 22 17.15 12.71 -4.43
C ALA A 22 17.65 11.79 -3.29
N PRO A 23 18.92 11.34 -3.28
CA PRO A 23 19.44 10.45 -2.25
C PRO A 23 19.19 10.93 -0.82
N GLU A 24 19.25 12.24 -0.60
CA GLU A 24 19.06 12.87 0.71
C GLU A 24 17.60 12.76 1.21
N GLN A 25 16.64 12.50 0.31
CA GLN A 25 15.23 12.37 0.63
C GLN A 25 14.80 10.93 0.93
N ARG A 26 15.64 9.93 0.62
CA ARG A 26 15.29 8.50 0.72
C ARG A 26 14.90 8.09 2.14
N GLU A 27 15.61 8.59 3.15
CA GLU A 27 15.28 8.30 4.55
C GLU A 27 13.90 8.87 4.94
N THR A 28 13.62 10.11 4.53
CA THR A 28 12.32 10.75 4.78
C THR A 28 11.21 9.98 4.07
N ALA A 29 11.42 9.61 2.81
CA ALA A 29 10.48 8.81 2.04
C ALA A 29 10.22 7.44 2.69
N GLN A 30 11.27 6.75 3.15
CA GLN A 30 11.16 5.48 3.86
C GLN A 30 10.36 5.61 5.15
N ARG A 31 10.60 6.68 5.93
CA ARG A 31 9.86 6.96 7.17
C ARG A 31 8.39 7.25 6.88
N VAL A 32 8.10 8.11 5.91
CA VAL A 32 6.72 8.45 5.51
C VAL A 32 5.97 7.23 4.97
N HIS A 33 6.65 6.36 4.22
CA HIS A 33 6.08 5.08 3.76
C HIS A 33 5.54 4.22 4.94
N GLY A 34 6.12 4.34 6.14
CA GLY A 34 5.63 3.62 7.33
C GLY A 34 4.23 4.04 7.80
N PHE A 35 3.74 5.23 7.44
CA PHE A 35 2.46 5.74 7.93
C PHE A 35 1.58 6.45 6.88
N TYR A 36 2.04 6.62 5.64
CA TYR A 36 1.28 7.34 4.59
C TYR A 36 -0.11 6.76 4.34
N ALA A 37 -0.27 5.44 4.49
CA ALA A 37 -1.51 4.73 4.25
C ALA A 37 -2.69 5.30 5.08
N GLN A 38 -2.41 5.82 6.27
CA GLN A 38 -3.41 6.46 7.14
C GLN A 38 -4.04 7.71 6.51
N ASN A 39 -3.33 8.36 5.59
CA ASN A 39 -3.80 9.53 4.85
C ASN A 39 -4.22 9.19 3.40
N CYS A 40 -4.07 7.94 2.96
CA CYS A 40 -4.41 7.53 1.61
C CYS A 40 -5.94 7.31 1.49
N PRO A 41 -6.65 8.06 0.61
CA PRO A 41 -8.10 7.91 0.48
C PRO A 41 -8.50 6.51 -0.01
N VAL A 42 -7.68 5.88 -0.84
CA VAL A 42 -7.92 4.52 -1.33
C VAL A 42 -7.81 3.52 -0.18
N TYR A 43 -6.73 3.54 0.60
CA TYR A 43 -6.55 2.65 1.76
C TYR A 43 -7.72 2.81 2.74
N ARG A 44 -8.08 4.05 3.09
CA ARG A 44 -9.19 4.34 4.01
C ARG A 44 -10.55 3.86 3.51
N SER A 45 -10.75 3.78 2.20
CA SER A 45 -12.04 3.37 1.62
C SER A 45 -12.23 1.85 1.61
N ILE A 46 -11.15 1.07 1.70
CA ILE A 46 -11.20 -0.41 1.58
C ILE A 46 -10.70 -1.15 2.83
N HIS A 47 -10.03 -0.45 3.74
CA HIS A 47 -9.59 -0.99 5.01
C HIS A 47 -10.72 -0.91 6.05
N PRO A 48 -10.96 -1.95 6.88
CA PRO A 48 -10.18 -3.18 7.03
C PRO A 48 -10.63 -4.38 6.18
N GLN A 49 -11.64 -4.22 5.31
CA GLN A 49 -12.25 -5.32 4.56
C GLN A 49 -11.26 -5.99 3.58
N ILE A 50 -10.33 -5.20 3.03
CA ILE A 50 -9.23 -5.68 2.20
C ILE A 50 -7.92 -5.39 2.92
N ALA A 51 -7.13 -6.44 3.18
CA ALA A 51 -5.80 -6.28 3.74
C ALA A 51 -4.87 -5.67 2.67
N VAL A 52 -4.27 -4.53 2.99
CA VAL A 52 -3.34 -3.85 2.09
C VAL A 52 -1.95 -3.84 2.72
N THR A 53 -0.96 -4.35 1.98
CA THR A 53 0.46 -4.22 2.33
C THR A 53 1.19 -3.44 1.24
N THR A 54 2.27 -2.77 1.62
CA THR A 54 2.99 -1.86 0.72
C THR A 54 4.49 -2.07 0.87
N GLU A 55 5.21 -1.98 -0.25
CA GLU A 55 6.67 -1.87 -0.29
C GLU A 55 7.07 -0.65 -1.12
N VAL A 56 8.22 -0.07 -0.80
CA VAL A 56 8.81 1.04 -1.57
C VAL A 56 10.20 0.65 -2.06
N ALA A 57 10.44 0.87 -3.36
CA ALA A 57 11.73 0.71 -4.00
C ALA A 57 12.15 2.05 -4.60
N PHE A 58 13.39 2.46 -4.33
CA PHE A 58 13.97 3.67 -4.92
C PHE A 58 14.56 3.35 -6.28
N ARG A 59 14.20 4.14 -7.28
CA ARG A 59 14.80 4.08 -8.62
C ARG A 59 15.88 5.14 -8.78
#